data_AF-A0A432QFL9-F1
#
_entry.id   AF-A0A432QFL9-F1
#
_cell.length_a   1.000
_cell.length_b   1.000
_cell.length_c   1.000
_cell.angle_alpha   90.00
_cell.angle_beta   90.00
_cell.angle_gamma   90.00
#
_symmetry.space_group_name_H-M   'P 1'
#
loop_
_entity.id
_entity.type
_entity.pdbx_description
1 polymer ?
#
loop_
_entity_poly.entity_id
_entity_poly.type
_entity_poly.pdbx_seq_one_letter_code
_entity_poly.pdbx_strand_id
1 'polypeptide(L)'
;YCERLVRFGAPCQVIKAFQVTPELSPEDIRPYDEHVRGYLLDTYHQQMVGGTGETFDWDLIDTLKLKRPLLLAGGLKPDNILAALNAVRPYAVDVNSGLEIQPGIKDHSLIKSLVSRVRSYENRMNGDA
;
A
#
# COMPACT_ATOMS: atom_id res chain seq x y z
N TYR A 1 -2.82 -21.63 4.06
CA TYR A 1 -1.41 -21.27 4.32
C TYR A 1 -1.27 -20.29 5.48
N CYS A 2 -1.81 -19.06 5.41
CA CYS A 2 -1.67 -18.06 6.47
C CYS A 2 -2.18 -18.52 7.84
N GLU A 3 -3.27 -19.30 7.89
CA GLU A 3 -3.75 -19.93 9.12
C GLU A 3 -2.64 -20.69 9.88
N ARG A 4 -1.81 -21.45 9.16
CA ARG A 4 -0.68 -22.18 9.76
C ARG A 4 0.40 -21.23 10.27
N LEU A 5 0.74 -20.19 9.51
CA LEU A 5 1.73 -19.19 9.93
C LEU A 5 1.29 -18.49 11.22
N VAL A 6 0.01 -18.14 11.33
CA VAL A 6 -0.53 -17.49 12.53
C VAL A 6 -0.49 -18.42 13.73
N ARG A 7 -0.75 -19.72 13.54
CA ARG A 7 -0.70 -20.72 14.61
C ARG A 7 0.72 -20.98 15.14
N PHE A 8 1.71 -21.07 14.26
CA PHE A 8 3.08 -21.47 14.63
C PHE A 8 4.07 -20.31 14.75
N GLY A 9 3.71 -19.15 14.20
CA GLY A 9 4.58 -17.97 14.14
C GLY A 9 4.47 -17.05 15.35
N ALA A 10 3.80 -17.45 16.44
CA ALA A 10 3.69 -16.62 17.63
C ALA A 10 5.10 -16.21 18.14
N PRO A 11 5.32 -14.93 18.52
CA PRO A 11 4.33 -13.86 18.68
C PRO A 11 4.06 -13.01 17.43
N CYS A 12 4.55 -13.40 16.26
CA CYS A 12 4.46 -12.59 15.04
C CYS A 12 3.03 -12.48 14.51
N GLN A 13 2.72 -11.29 13.99
CA GLN A 13 1.49 -11.02 13.24
C GLN A 13 1.73 -11.23 11.74
N VAL A 14 0.68 -11.58 11.00
CA VAL A 14 0.75 -11.83 9.56
C VAL A 14 0.02 -10.73 8.80
N ILE A 15 0.72 -10.11 7.85
CA ILE A 15 0.16 -9.28 6.78
C ILE A 15 0.26 -10.09 5.49
N LYS A 16 -0.83 -10.15 4.71
CA LYS A 16 -0.82 -10.86 3.42
C LYS A 16 -0.71 -9.86 2.28
N ALA A 17 0.31 -10.03 1.46
CA ALA A 17 0.53 -9.24 0.27
C ALA A 17 -0.20 -9.82 -0.95
N PHE A 18 -0.77 -8.94 -1.77
CA PHE A 18 -1.29 -9.21 -3.10
C PHE A 18 -0.77 -8.15 -4.07
N GLN A 19 -0.40 -8.58 -5.28
CA GLN A 19 -0.25 -7.65 -6.40
C GLN A 19 -1.65 -7.30 -6.90
N VAL A 20 -1.93 -6.01 -7.11
CA VAL A 20 -3.21 -5.57 -7.64
C VAL A 20 -3.17 -5.64 -9.16
N THR A 21 -4.02 -6.48 -9.71
CA THR A 21 -4.26 -6.60 -11.15
C THR A 21 -5.76 -6.52 -11.41
N PRO A 22 -6.21 -6.27 -12.66
CA PRO A 22 -7.63 -6.27 -13.00
C PRO A 22 -8.35 -7.59 -12.70
N GLU A 23 -7.61 -8.70 -12.61
CA GLU A 23 -8.15 -10.02 -12.31
C GLU A 23 -8.26 -10.30 -10.80
N LEU A 24 -7.63 -9.48 -9.94
CA LEU A 24 -7.69 -9.67 -8.50
C LEU A 24 -9.13 -9.43 -8.02
N SER A 25 -9.72 -10.47 -7.43
CA SER A 25 -11.11 -10.44 -6.97
C SER A 25 -11.20 -10.51 -5.44
N PRO A 26 -12.32 -10.09 -4.84
CA PRO A 26 -12.53 -10.29 -3.40
C PRO A 26 -12.49 -11.77 -3.00
N GLU A 27 -12.86 -12.70 -3.88
CA GLU A 27 -12.80 -14.15 -3.67
C GLU A 27 -11.38 -14.66 -3.40
N ASP A 28 -10.36 -14.01 -3.97
CA ASP A 28 -8.96 -14.33 -3.74
C ASP A 28 -8.48 -13.88 -2.34
N ILE A 29 -9.16 -12.89 -1.76
CA ILE A 29 -8.77 -12.23 -0.50
C ILE A 29 -9.54 -12.80 0.70
N ARG A 30 -10.85 -13.00 0.56
CA ARG A 30 -11.75 -13.48 1.64
C ARG A 30 -11.23 -14.69 2.43
N PRO A 31 -10.56 -15.69 1.83
CA PRO A 31 -10.02 -16.84 2.58
C PRO A 31 -9.00 -16.48 3.66
N TYR A 32 -8.46 -15.26 3.66
CA TYR A 32 -7.43 -14.82 4.60
C TYR A 32 -7.96 -13.92 5.73
N ASP A 33 -9.22 -13.48 5.66
CA ASP A 33 -9.78 -12.45 6.55
C ASP A 33 -9.65 -12.83 8.05
N GLU A 34 -9.87 -14.09 8.40
CA GLU A 34 -9.83 -14.56 9.79
C GLU A 34 -8.42 -14.87 10.30
N HIS A 35 -7.40 -14.71 9.46
CA HIS A 35 -6.03 -15.11 9.77
C HIS A 35 -5.07 -13.93 9.79
N VAL A 36 -5.29 -12.90 8.97
CA VAL A 36 -4.32 -11.81 8.81
C VAL A 36 -4.72 -10.56 9.59
N ARG A 37 -3.72 -9.75 9.95
CA ARG A 37 -3.93 -8.44 10.61
C ARG A 37 -4.15 -7.31 9.62
N GLY A 38 -3.75 -7.49 8.37
CA GLY A 38 -3.91 -6.52 7.31
C GLY A 38 -3.52 -7.10 5.96
N TYR A 39 -3.86 -6.35 4.92
CA TYR A 39 -3.48 -6.63 3.54
C TYR A 39 -2.50 -5.60 3.06
N LEU A 40 -1.44 -6.04 2.39
CA LEU A 40 -0.57 -5.15 1.62
C LEU A 40 -0.94 -5.30 0.14
N LEU A 41 -1.41 -4.22 -0.47
CA LEU A 41 -1.76 -4.20 -1.88
C LEU A 41 -0.66 -3.47 -2.65
N ASP A 42 0.07 -4.20 -3.46
CA ASP A 42 1.14 -3.67 -4.31
C ASP A 42 0.59 -3.29 -5.68
N THR A 43 0.54 -1.99 -5.96
CA THR A 43 0.02 -1.43 -7.21
C THR A 43 1.11 -1.25 -8.27
N TYR A 44 2.35 -1.70 -8.02
CA TYR A 44 3.43 -1.55 -8.99
C TYR A 44 3.25 -2.50 -10.17
N HIS A 45 3.36 -1.93 -11.38
CA HIS A 45 3.39 -2.68 -12.62
C HIS A 45 4.56 -2.18 -13.48
N GLN A 46 5.47 -3.08 -13.88
CA GLN A 46 6.69 -2.73 -14.63
C GLN A 46 6.39 -1.96 -15.92
N GLN A 47 5.23 -2.22 -16.55
CA GLN A 47 4.82 -1.54 -17.78
C GLN A 47 4.29 -0.12 -17.57
N MET A 48 3.94 0.27 -16.34
CA MET A 48 3.54 1.66 -16.02
C MET A 48 4.74 2.54 -15.63
N VAL A 49 5.95 1.99 -15.63
CA VAL A 49 7.18 2.74 -15.32
C VAL A 49 7.68 3.42 -16.58
N GLY A 50 7.04 4.54 -16.94
CA GLY A 50 7.55 5.47 -17.95
C GLY A 50 6.50 6.00 -18.91
N GLY A 51 6.41 7.33 -19.00
CA GLY A 51 5.98 8.07 -20.20
C GLY A 51 4.55 7.92 -20.72
N THR A 52 3.73 6.96 -20.27
CA THR A 52 2.37 6.75 -20.79
C THR A 52 1.33 7.70 -20.21
N GLY A 53 1.63 8.36 -19.09
CA GLY A 53 0.65 9.20 -18.37
C GLY A 53 -0.42 8.38 -17.63
N GLU A 54 -0.35 7.06 -17.66
CA GLU A 54 -1.27 6.17 -16.97
C GLU A 54 -0.82 5.98 -15.52
N THR A 55 -1.50 6.69 -14.61
CA THR A 55 -1.47 6.37 -13.19
C THR A 55 -2.20 5.06 -12.95
N PHE A 56 -1.71 4.25 -12.00
CA PHE A 56 -2.44 3.06 -11.55
C PHE A 56 -3.87 3.44 -11.15
N ASP A 57 -4.85 2.68 -11.63
CA ASP A 57 -6.26 2.88 -11.28
C ASP A 57 -6.51 2.35 -9.86
N TRP A 58 -6.36 3.24 -8.88
CA TRP A 58 -6.61 2.95 -7.47
C TRP A 58 -8.07 2.58 -7.18
N ASP A 59 -9.02 2.87 -8.08
CA ASP A 59 -10.44 2.55 -7.89
C ASP A 59 -10.68 1.03 -7.87
N LEU A 60 -9.77 0.24 -8.45
CA LEU A 60 -9.80 -1.22 -8.35
C LEU A 60 -9.76 -1.69 -6.88
N ILE A 61 -9.08 -0.97 -5.99
CA ILE A 61 -8.96 -1.35 -4.58
C ILE A 61 -10.31 -1.30 -3.88
N ASP A 62 -11.17 -0.33 -4.20
CA ASP A 62 -12.49 -0.18 -3.60
C ASP A 62 -13.44 -1.34 -3.97
N THR A 63 -13.16 -2.04 -5.07
CA THR A 63 -13.92 -3.22 -5.49
C THR A 63 -13.63 -4.45 -4.62
N LEU A 64 -12.47 -4.49 -3.95
CA LEU A 64 -12.01 -5.65 -3.18
C LEU A 64 -12.76 -5.84 -1.85
N LYS A 65 -13.46 -4.81 -1.37
CA LYS A 65 -14.27 -4.83 -0.13
C LYS A 65 -13.56 -5.47 1.06
N LEU A 66 -12.35 -5.00 1.34
CA LEU A 66 -11.46 -5.54 2.39
C LEU A 66 -12.10 -5.44 3.78
N LYS A 67 -12.01 -6.52 4.57
CA LYS A 67 -12.45 -6.55 5.98
C LYS A 67 -11.35 -6.25 7.00
N ARG A 68 -10.11 -6.07 6.52
CA ARG A 68 -8.93 -5.81 7.35
C ARG A 68 -8.23 -4.54 6.86
N PRO A 69 -7.45 -3.87 7.73
CA PRO A 69 -6.67 -2.70 7.35
C PRO A 69 -5.84 -2.90 6.07
N LEU A 70 -5.86 -1.87 5.23
CA LEU A 70 -5.12 -1.81 3.98
C LEU A 70 -3.80 -1.06 4.15
N LEU A 71 -2.71 -1.69 3.76
CA LEU A 71 -1.41 -1.07 3.52
C LEU A 71 -1.24 -0.92 2.01
N LEU A 72 -1.11 0.31 1.52
CA LEU A 72 -0.89 0.58 0.11
C LEU A 72 0.61 0.58 -0.21
N ALA A 73 1.02 -0.18 -1.20
CA ALA A 73 2.39 -0.26 -1.68
C ALA A 73 2.45 -0.10 -3.21
N GLY A 74 3.67 -0.01 -3.74
CA GLY A 74 3.91 -0.11 -5.17
C GLY A 74 4.04 1.24 -5.88
N GLY A 75 5.26 1.58 -6.30
CA GLY A 75 5.52 2.80 -7.08
C GLY A 75 5.28 4.13 -6.34
N LEU A 76 5.06 4.09 -5.02
CA LEU A 76 4.88 5.29 -4.21
C LEU A 76 6.18 6.08 -4.08
N LYS A 77 6.06 7.41 -4.09
CA LYS A 77 7.15 8.38 -3.94
C LYS A 77 6.59 9.73 -3.46
N PRO A 78 7.44 10.69 -3.03
CA PRO A 78 6.95 11.97 -2.51
C PRO A 78 6.06 12.78 -3.47
N ASP A 79 6.18 12.60 -4.78
CA ASP A 79 5.40 13.33 -5.79
C ASP A 79 3.96 12.80 -5.94
N ASN A 80 3.73 11.50 -5.79
CA ASN A 80 2.42 10.86 -5.99
C ASN A 80 1.70 10.46 -4.69
N ILE A 81 2.37 10.50 -3.54
CA ILE A 81 1.83 10.03 -2.26
C ILE A 81 0.51 10.70 -1.87
N LEU A 82 0.35 12.00 -2.12
CA LEU A 82 -0.89 12.72 -1.77
C LEU A 82 -2.06 12.30 -2.66
N ALA A 83 -1.82 12.01 -3.94
CA ALA A 83 -2.86 11.50 -4.83
C ALA A 83 -3.31 10.10 -4.37
N ALA A 84 -2.34 9.24 -4.04
CA ALA A 84 -2.60 7.89 -3.55
C ALA A 84 -3.41 7.89 -2.24
N LEU A 85 -3.04 8.74 -1.27
CA LEU A 85 -3.76 8.87 0.00
C LEU A 85 -5.19 9.37 -0.20
N ASN A 86 -5.41 10.34 -1.10
CA ASN A 86 -6.75 10.86 -1.39
C ASN A 86 -7.66 9.82 -2.03
N ALA A 87 -7.14 9.04 -2.97
CA ALA A 87 -7.89 8.02 -3.69
C ALA A 87 -8.21 6.81 -2.79
N VAL A 88 -7.21 6.27 -2.10
CA VAL A 88 -7.32 4.97 -1.42
C VAL A 88 -7.67 5.08 0.07
N ARG A 89 -7.27 6.18 0.72
CA ARG A 89 -7.36 6.37 2.18
C ARG A 89 -6.89 5.14 2.98
N PRO A 90 -5.66 4.64 2.72
CA PRO A 90 -5.19 3.41 3.34
C PRO A 90 -4.89 3.61 4.83
N TYR A 91 -4.84 2.52 5.59
CA TYR A 91 -4.41 2.53 6.99
C TYR A 91 -2.93 2.87 7.13
N ALA A 92 -2.09 2.40 6.19
CA ALA A 92 -0.70 2.79 6.09
C ALA A 92 -0.21 2.75 4.64
N VAL A 93 0.95 3.34 4.39
CA VAL A 93 1.67 3.25 3.11
C VAL A 93 3.01 2.55 3.31
N ASP A 94 3.38 1.69 2.36
CA ASP A 94 4.68 1.03 2.29
C ASP A 94 5.45 1.52 1.06
N VAL A 95 6.65 2.04 1.28
CA VAL A 95 7.41 2.72 0.23
C VAL A 95 8.85 2.24 0.24
N ASN A 96 9.28 1.65 -0.88
CA ASN A 96 10.62 1.08 -1.02
C ASN A 96 11.49 1.88 -2.02
N SER A 97 11.43 1.59 -3.32
CA SER A 97 12.31 2.15 -4.34
C SER A 97 12.11 3.65 -4.61
N GLY A 98 10.91 4.18 -4.36
CA GLY A 98 10.64 5.63 -4.47
C GLY A 98 11.36 6.51 -3.43
N LEU A 99 12.12 5.89 -2.51
CA LEU A 99 12.95 6.55 -1.50
C LEU A 99 14.43 6.20 -1.68
N GLU A 100 14.84 5.67 -2.83
CA GLU A 100 16.21 5.23 -3.09
C GLU A 100 16.92 6.13 -4.10
N ILE A 101 18.23 6.33 -3.91
CA ILE A 101 19.12 6.95 -4.90
C ILE A 101 19.51 5.90 -5.96
N GLN A 102 19.76 4.68 -5.48
CA GLN A 102 20.03 3.47 -6.25
C GLN A 102 19.56 2.25 -5.45
N PRO A 103 19.33 1.07 -6.08
CA PRO A 103 18.76 -0.08 -5.40
C PRO A 103 19.42 -0.40 -4.05
N GLY A 104 18.62 -0.40 -2.98
CA GLY A 104 19.07 -0.68 -1.62
C GLY A 104 19.75 0.49 -0.88
N ILE A 105 19.95 1.65 -1.52
CA ILE A 105 20.51 2.85 -0.88
C ILE A 105 19.44 3.92 -0.75
N LYS A 106 18.97 4.14 0.49
CA LYS A 106 17.93 5.12 0.82
C LYS A 106 18.44 6.56 0.75
N ASP A 107 17.60 7.45 0.23
CA ASP A 107 17.78 8.90 0.28
C ASP A 107 17.03 9.48 1.50
N HIS A 108 17.78 10.01 2.46
CA HIS A 108 17.20 10.63 3.66
C HIS A 108 16.35 11.87 3.35
N SER A 109 16.62 12.59 2.26
CA SER A 109 15.83 13.74 1.84
C SER A 109 14.46 13.31 1.32
N LEU A 110 14.39 12.23 0.54
CA LEU A 110 13.14 11.66 0.04
C LEU A 110 12.30 11.10 1.19
N ILE A 111 12.92 10.40 2.15
CA ILE A 111 12.24 9.90 3.35
C ILE A 111 11.60 11.06 4.13
N LYS A 112 12.37 12.11 4.42
CA LYS A 112 11.86 13.30 5.14
C LYS A 112 10.70 13.96 4.39
N SER A 113 10.83 14.10 3.07
CA SER A 113 9.80 14.68 2.21
C SER A 113 8.51 13.85 2.23
N LEU A 114 8.61 12.52 2.09
CA LEU A 114 7.47 11.61 2.15
C LEU A 114 6.75 11.71 3.50
N VAL A 115 7.48 11.54 4.61
CA VAL A 115 6.92 11.57 5.96
C VAL A 115 6.25 12.92 6.26
N SER A 116 6.87 14.03 5.84
CA SER A 116 6.27 15.36 6.00
C SER A 116 4.95 15.48 5.24
N ARG A 117 4.86 14.96 4.02
CA ARG A 117 3.64 15.00 3.21
C ARG A 117 2.52 14.16 3.82
N VAL A 118 2.84 12.95 4.30
CA VAL A 118 1.88 12.07 5.00
C VAL A 118 1.35 12.74 6.27
N ARG A 119 2.22 13.29 7.11
CA ARG A 119 1.80 14.00 8.35
C ARG A 119 0.95 15.23 8.06
N SER A 120 1.30 16.01 7.05
CA SER A 120 0.49 17.17 6.63
C SER A 120 -0.89 16.74 6.12
N TYR A 121 -0.97 15.60 5.43
CA TYR A 121 -2.24 15.01 5.01
C TYR A 121 -3.09 14.57 6.22
N GLU A 122 -2.51 13.83 7.17
CA GLU A 122 -3.19 13.40 8.40
C GLU A 122 -3.74 14.58 9.21
N ASN A 123 -2.93 15.63 9.38
CA ASN A 123 -3.36 16.83 10.11
C ASN A 123 -4.56 17.53 9.45
N ARG A 124 -4.62 17.55 8.11
CA ARG A 124 -5.78 18.09 7.39
C ARG A 124 -7.02 17.24 7.63
N MET A 125 -6.90 15.91 7.50
CA MET A 125 -8.01 14.99 7.70
C MET A 125 -8.55 14.98 9.14
N ASN A 126 -7.69 15.24 10.13
CA ASN A 126 -8.09 15.32 11.55
C ASN A 126 -8.62 16.70 11.96
N GLY A 127 -8.27 17.77 11.23
CA GLY A 127 -8.74 19.13 11.48
C GLY A 127 -10.06 19.47 10.79
N ASP A 128 -10.44 18.69 9.77
CA ASP A 128 -11.72 18.78 9.06
C ASP A 128 -12.82 17.89 9.70
N ALA A 129 -12.59 17.34 10.89
CA ALA A 129 -13.50 16.50 11.68
C ALA A 129 -14.00 17.22 12.95
#